data_AF-A0A2V6FIS3-F1
#
_entry.id   AF-A0A2V6FIS3-F1
#
_cell.length_a   1.000
_cell.length_b   1.000
_cell.length_c   1.000
_cell.angle_alpha   90.00
_cell.angle_beta   90.00
_cell.angle_gamma   90.00
#
_symmetry.space_group_name_H-M   'P 1'
#
loop_
_entity.id
_entity.type
_entity.pdbx_description
1 polymer ?
#
loop_
_entity_poly.entity_id
_entity_poly.type
_entity_poly.pdbx_seq_one_letter_code
_entity_poly.pdbx_strand_id
1 'polypeptide(L)'
;PLDLEQQGLVPGDVLIVPINNTNVSRKPAAPTIASFEQINYAQFFAITMSREIGAGFYSSKWGPLPWEVAPVPPEHYLIFRIK
;
A
#
# COMPACT_ATOMS: atom_id res chain seq x y z
N PRO A 1 3.35 11.77 13.87
CA PRO A 1 4.27 11.09 14.81
C PRO A 1 4.39 9.62 14.42
N LEU A 2 5.61 9.09 14.34
CA LEU A 2 5.82 7.66 14.19
C LEU A 2 5.61 7.02 15.56
N ASP A 3 4.80 5.98 15.65
CA ASP A 3 4.67 5.22 16.89
C ASP A 3 5.96 4.42 17.10
N LEU A 4 6.68 4.76 18.16
CA LEU A 4 7.95 4.14 18.54
C LEU A 4 7.79 3.24 19.78
N GLU A 5 6.63 3.30 20.46
CA GLU A 5 6.43 2.61 21.73
C GLU A 5 6.04 1.14 21.53
N GLN A 6 5.36 0.81 20.43
CA GLN A 6 5.08 -0.56 20.01
C GLN A 6 5.87 -0.92 18.75
N GLN A 7 6.97 -1.67 18.95
CA GLN A 7 7.77 -2.19 17.86
C GLN A 7 7.36 -3.63 17.53
N GLY A 8 6.87 -3.84 16.31
CA GLY A 8 6.55 -5.16 15.78
C GLY A 8 5.05 -5.47 15.79
N LEU A 9 4.73 -6.62 15.19
CA LEU A 9 3.37 -7.14 15.09
C LEU A 9 3.11 -8.13 16.23
N VAL A 10 2.00 -7.97 16.93
CA VAL A 10 1.58 -8.89 18.00
C VAL A 10 0.37 -9.73 17.57
N PRO A 11 0.17 -10.92 18.18
CA PRO A 11 -1.00 -11.74 17.95
C PRO A 11 -2.31 -10.95 18.10
N GLY A 12 -3.20 -11.05 17.11
CA GLY A 12 -4.47 -10.34 17.07
C GLY A 12 -4.45 -9.04 16.24
N ASP A 13 -3.29 -8.50 15.90
CA ASP A 13 -3.17 -7.32 15.06
C ASP A 13 -3.77 -7.54 13.66
N VAL A 14 -4.24 -6.45 13.06
CA VAL A 14 -4.67 -6.37 11.67
C VAL A 14 -3.67 -5.53 10.89
N LEU A 15 -2.95 -6.16 9.98
CA LEU A 15 -2.01 -5.50 9.09
C LEU A 15 -2.66 -5.26 7.72
N ILE A 16 -2.71 -3.99 7.31
CA ILE A 16 -3.21 -3.58 5.99
C ILE A 16 -2.02 -3.13 5.14
N VAL A 17 -1.82 -3.77 3.99
CA VAL A 17 -0.68 -3.50 3.09
C VAL A 17 -1.17 -3.06 1.72
N PRO A 18 -0.89 -1.82 1.29
CA PRO A 18 -1.14 -1.39 -0.08
C PRO A 18 -0.26 -2.17 -1.07
N ILE A 19 -0.84 -2.66 -2.18
CA ILE A 19 -0.10 -3.43 -3.19
C ILE A 19 0.95 -2.56 -3.90
N ASN A 20 0.68 -1.27 -4.05
CA ASN A 20 1.56 -0.28 -4.67
C ASN A 20 2.64 0.26 -3.71
N ASN A 21 2.69 -0.20 -2.45
CA ASN A 21 3.72 0.24 -1.51
C ASN A 21 5.11 -0.20 -1.99
N THR A 22 6.11 0.66 -1.78
CA THR A 22 7.47 0.45 -2.31
C THR A 22 8.47 0.20 -1.19
N ASN A 23 9.57 -0.48 -1.53
CA ASN A 23 10.67 -0.78 -0.60
C ASN A 23 10.28 -1.62 0.62
N VAL A 24 9.12 -2.27 0.61
CA VAL A 24 8.64 -3.15 1.69
C VAL A 24 8.10 -4.47 1.15
N SER A 25 8.17 -5.53 1.96
CA SER A 25 7.53 -6.82 1.65
C SER A 25 6.01 -6.70 1.75
N ARG A 26 5.30 -7.30 0.79
CA ARG A 26 3.82 -7.38 0.82
C ARG A 26 3.29 -8.44 1.78
N LYS A 27 4.15 -9.32 2.29
CA LYS A 27 3.79 -10.36 3.26
C LYS A 27 4.40 -10.01 4.61
N PRO A 28 3.63 -10.14 5.71
CA PRO A 28 4.19 -10.02 7.05
C PRO A 28 5.24 -11.10 7.29
N ALA A 29 6.25 -10.78 8.09
CA ALA A 29 7.21 -11.77 8.59
C ALA A 29 6.59 -12.65 9.69
N ALA A 30 5.56 -12.15 10.39
CA ALA A 30 4.85 -12.88 11.42
C ALA A 30 3.85 -13.90 10.81
N PRO A 31 3.60 -15.04 11.48
CA PRO A 31 2.57 -15.99 11.06
C PRO A 31 1.19 -15.35 11.04
N THR A 32 0.35 -15.74 10.07
CA THR A 32 -1.02 -15.25 9.93
C THR A 32 -2.03 -16.35 10.24
N ILE A 33 -3.23 -15.96 10.65
CA ILE A 33 -4.32 -16.89 11.01
C ILE A 33 -4.87 -17.59 9.74
N ALA A 34 -4.85 -16.92 8.59
CA ALA A 34 -5.34 -17.41 7.32
C ALA A 34 -4.60 -16.78 6.12
N SER A 35 -5.06 -17.09 4.90
CA SER A 35 -4.75 -16.30 3.70
C SER A 35 -5.24 -14.86 3.86
N PHE A 36 -4.63 -13.93 3.12
CA PHE A 36 -5.03 -12.54 3.14
C PHE A 36 -6.41 -12.33 2.51
N GLU A 37 -7.10 -11.28 2.96
CA GLU A 37 -8.23 -10.70 2.24
C GLU A 37 -7.74 -9.57 1.34
N GLN A 38 -8.44 -9.30 0.24
CA GLN A 38 -8.14 -8.17 -0.63
C GLN A 38 -9.34 -7.24 -0.73
N ILE A 39 -9.12 -5.96 -0.46
CA ILE A 39 -10.10 -4.89 -0.67
C ILE A 39 -9.63 -3.99 -1.82
N ASN A 40 -10.57 -3.63 -2.69
CA ASN A 40 -10.36 -2.69 -3.77
C ASN A 40 -11.08 -1.38 -3.41
N TYR A 41 -10.34 -0.27 -3.38
CA TYR A 41 -10.87 1.05 -3.09
C TYR A 41 -10.89 1.89 -4.36
N ALA A 42 -12.07 2.34 -4.76
CA ALA A 42 -12.22 3.14 -5.97
C ALA A 42 -11.53 4.50 -5.85
N GLN A 43 -10.81 4.88 -6.91
CA GLN A 43 -10.16 6.18 -7.02
C GLN A 43 -10.92 7.05 -8.03
N PHE A 44 -10.64 8.35 -8.02
CA PHE A 44 -11.27 9.33 -8.92
C PHE A 44 -10.32 9.69 -10.07
N PHE A 45 -10.23 10.98 -10.42
CA PHE A 45 -9.49 11.45 -11.60
C PHE A 45 -8.13 12.06 -11.29
N ALA A 46 -7.67 12.07 -10.03
CA ALA A 46 -6.40 12.68 -9.67
C ALA A 46 -5.66 11.81 -8.64
N ILE A 47 -4.37 11.58 -8.86
CA ILE A 47 -3.51 10.83 -7.94
C ILE A 47 -2.08 11.38 -7.95
N THR A 48 -1.41 11.30 -6.80
CA THR A 48 -0.03 11.77 -6.63
C THR A 48 0.96 10.62 -6.45
N MET A 49 0.50 9.38 -6.25
CA MET A 49 1.35 8.22 -5.97
C MET A 49 0.80 6.96 -6.65
N SER A 50 1.16 6.75 -7.91
CA SER A 50 0.86 5.52 -8.64
C SER A 50 1.93 5.24 -9.69
N ARG A 51 2.72 4.20 -9.45
CA ARG A 51 3.73 3.73 -10.42
C ARG A 51 3.09 3.24 -11.72
N GLU A 52 1.89 2.65 -11.65
CA GLU A 52 1.20 2.09 -12.81
C GLU A 52 0.90 3.15 -13.87
N ILE A 53 0.52 4.36 -13.43
CA ILE A 53 0.21 5.49 -14.32
C ILE A 53 1.28 6.59 -14.29
N GLY A 54 2.43 6.31 -13.69
CA GLY A 54 3.60 7.21 -13.69
C GLY A 54 3.54 8.41 -12.74
N ALA A 55 2.55 8.49 -11.86
CA ALA A 55 2.47 9.53 -10.84
C ALA A 55 3.40 9.24 -9.65
N GLY A 56 4.27 10.19 -9.30
CA GLY A 56 5.02 10.14 -8.04
C GLY A 56 6.23 11.06 -7.98
N PHE A 57 6.72 11.29 -6.77
CA PHE A 57 7.88 12.18 -6.51
C PHE A 57 9.24 11.59 -6.94
N TYR A 58 9.23 10.43 -7.60
CA TYR A 58 10.41 9.80 -8.20
C TYR A 58 10.44 10.08 -9.70
N SER A 59 10.49 11.36 -10.07
CA SER A 59 10.31 11.79 -11.48
C SER A 59 11.34 11.20 -12.45
N SER A 60 12.55 10.91 -11.97
CA SER A 60 13.59 10.22 -12.77
C SER A 60 13.26 8.76 -13.12
N LYS A 61 12.25 8.16 -12.45
CA LYS A 61 11.85 6.77 -12.65
C LYS A 61 10.40 6.59 -13.10
N TRP A 62 9.48 7.43 -12.62
CA TRP A 62 8.04 7.16 -12.73
C TRP A 62 7.33 8.08 -13.72
N GLY A 63 7.76 9.32 -13.91
CA GLY A 63 7.13 10.22 -14.85
C GLY A 63 7.58 11.66 -14.69
N PRO A 64 7.22 12.54 -15.63
CA PRO A 64 7.66 13.93 -15.61
C PRO A 64 7.03 14.74 -14.47
N LEU A 65 5.88 14.30 -13.95
CA LEU A 65 5.09 15.03 -12.95
C LEU A 65 4.83 14.17 -11.71
N PRO A 66 4.75 14.81 -10.52
CA PRO A 66 4.44 14.10 -9.27
C PRO A 66 2.95 13.78 -9.11
N TRP A 67 2.13 14.09 -10.11
CA TRP A 67 0.69 13.86 -10.14
C TRP A 67 0.25 13.53 -11.56
N GLU A 68 -0.90 12.88 -11.67
CA GLU A 68 -1.58 12.60 -12.93
C GLU A 68 -3.06 12.91 -12.80
N VAL A 69 -3.66 13.46 -13.86
CA VAL A 69 -5.12 13.70 -13.96
C VAL A 69 -5.69 12.83 -15.09
N ALA A 70 -6.15 11.64 -14.72
CA ALA A 70 -6.67 10.63 -15.63
C ALA A 70 -7.59 9.66 -14.84
N PRO A 71 -8.39 8.80 -15.49
CA PRO A 71 -9.08 7.72 -14.80
C PRO A 71 -8.07 6.87 -14.02
N VAL A 72 -8.16 6.89 -12.68
CA VAL A 72 -7.22 6.18 -11.80
C VAL A 72 -7.75 4.77 -11.52
N PRO A 73 -6.94 3.71 -11.72
CA PRO A 73 -7.31 2.35 -11.31
C PRO A 73 -7.62 2.28 -9.80
N PRO A 74 -8.49 1.36 -9.35
CA PRO A 74 -8.71 1.16 -7.92
C PRO A 74 -7.42 0.83 -7.18
N GLU A 75 -7.28 1.33 -5.95
CA GLU A 75 -6.21 0.90 -5.07
C GLU A 75 -6.52 -0.48 -4.48
N HIS A 76 -5.49 -1.29 -4.31
CA HIS A 76 -5.62 -2.64 -3.80
C HIS A 76 -4.89 -2.77 -2.47
N TYR A 77 -5.59 -3.32 -1.48
CA TYR A 77 -5.09 -3.50 -0.12
C TYR A 77 -5.19 -4.97 0.28
N LEU A 78 -4.09 -5.53 0.76
CA LEU A 78 -4.03 -6.85 1.36
C LEU A 78 -4.24 -6.72 2.87
N ILE A 79 -5.11 -7.54 3.44
CA ILE A 79 -5.42 -7.54 4.86
C ILE A 79 -4.98 -8.87 5.47
N PHE A 80 -4.13 -8.78 6.49
CA PHE A 80 -3.62 -9.93 7.22
C PHE A 80 -4.03 -9.83 8.69
N ARG A 81 -4.38 -10.97 9.28
CA ARG A 81 -4.59 -11.09 10.73
C ARG A 81 -3.45 -11.88 11.33
N ILE A 82 -2.75 -11.29 12.29
CA ILE A 82 -1.54 -11.87 12.90
C ILE A 82 -1.93 -12.92 13.94
N LYS A 83 -1.25 -14.07 13.90
CA LYS A 83 -1.52 -15.24 14.75
C LYS A 83 -0.85 -15.13 16.10
#